data_AF-A0A7X9R3I7-F1
#
_entry.id   AF-A0A7X9R3I7-F1
#
_cell.length_a   1.000
_cell.length_b   1.000
_cell.length_c   1.000
_cell.angle_alpha   90.00
_cell.angle_beta   90.00
_cell.angle_gamma   90.00
#
_symmetry.space_group_name_H-M   'P 1'
#
loop_
_entity.id
_entity.type
_entity.pdbx_description
1 polymer ?
#
loop_
_entity_poly.entity_id
_entity_poly.type
_entity_poly.pdbx_seq_one_letter_code
_entity_poly.pdbx_strand_id
1 'polypeptide(L)'
;MTSPQRYVVLVGTPCDAAARAHWDAVQSWADEHGWLTTRDIPAAGDVWGAVATEEVLDGMCSPTEAKVIYDVRAAGIPCVSVHRAPAMLASLFLTAAVQPA
;
A
#
# COMPACT_ATOMS: atom_id res chain seq x y z
N MET A 1 12.14 -22.36 -7.02
CA MET A 1 10.82 -21.71 -7.11
C MET A 1 11.01 -20.28 -6.63
N THR A 2 10.98 -19.31 -7.54
CA THR A 2 11.10 -17.89 -7.18
C THR A 2 9.87 -17.51 -6.37
N SER A 3 10.06 -16.96 -5.16
CA SER A 3 8.94 -16.46 -4.37
C SER A 3 8.14 -15.44 -5.19
N PRO A 4 6.80 -15.43 -5.11
CA PRO A 4 6.00 -14.46 -5.84
C PRO A 4 6.39 -13.04 -5.42
N GLN A 5 6.56 -12.15 -6.40
CA GLN A 5 6.85 -10.75 -6.16
C GLN A 5 5.69 -10.13 -5.37
N ARG A 6 6.01 -9.42 -4.29
CA ARG A 6 5.03 -8.72 -3.44
C ARG A 6 4.97 -7.25 -3.77
N TYR A 7 3.77 -6.69 -3.68
CA TYR A 7 3.49 -5.31 -4.06
C TYR A 7 2.69 -4.56 -3.00
N VAL A 8 2.97 -3.25 -2.91
CA VAL A 8 2.12 -2.25 -2.25
C VAL A 8 1.61 -1.30 -3.31
N VAL A 9 0.30 -1.12 -3.40
CA VAL A 9 -0.31 -0.16 -4.32
C VAL A 9 -0.37 1.20 -3.65
N LEU A 10 0.08 2.24 -4.34
CA LEU A 10 0.12 3.60 -3.84
C LEU A 10 -0.79 4.48 -4.71
N VAL A 11 -1.85 5.05 -4.14
CA VAL A 11 -2.88 5.80 -4.87
C VAL A 11 -2.95 7.24 -4.41
N GLY A 12 -3.00 8.19 -5.33
CA GLY A 12 -2.97 9.62 -5.01
C GLY A 12 -1.59 10.25 -5.06
N THR A 13 -1.52 11.55 -4.81
CA THR A 13 -0.25 12.28 -4.70
C THR A 13 -0.23 13.04 -3.38
N PRO A 14 0.72 12.77 -2.47
CA PRO A 14 0.71 13.41 -1.16
C PRO A 14 0.97 14.92 -1.28
N CYS A 15 -0.01 15.74 -0.86
CA CYS A 15 0.07 17.19 -0.98
C CYS A 15 0.77 17.88 0.20
N ASP A 16 0.77 17.27 1.40
CA ASP A 16 1.42 17.82 2.60
C ASP A 16 2.74 17.13 2.96
N ALA A 17 3.54 17.80 3.81
CA ALA A 17 4.83 17.27 4.26
C ALA A 17 4.69 15.96 5.05
N ALA A 18 3.65 15.84 5.89
CA ALA A 18 3.41 14.63 6.68
C ALA A 18 3.03 13.45 5.78
N ALA A 19 2.10 13.65 4.84
CA ALA A 19 1.71 12.64 3.87
C ALA A 19 2.91 12.19 3.02
N ARG A 20 3.77 13.12 2.57
CA ARG A 20 5.01 12.81 1.85
C ARG A 20 5.98 11.96 2.68
N ALA A 21 6.19 12.32 3.95
CA ALA A 21 7.08 11.57 4.84
C ALA A 21 6.59 10.14 5.09
N HIS A 22 5.28 9.96 5.31
CA HIS A 22 4.70 8.63 5.48
C HIS A 22 4.75 7.80 4.19
N TRP A 23 4.49 8.44 3.05
CA TRP A 23 4.60 7.79 1.74
C TRP A 23 6.02 7.32 1.46
N ASP A 24 7.02 8.16 1.74
CA ASP A 24 8.44 7.81 1.62
C ASP A 24 8.79 6.64 2.52
N ALA A 25 8.35 6.66 3.79
CA ALA A 25 8.56 5.55 4.72
C ALA A 25 7.95 4.23 4.22
N VAL A 26 6.80 4.25 3.55
CA VAL A 26 6.20 3.06 2.92
C VAL A 26 7.07 2.54 1.78
N GLN A 27 7.60 3.43 0.94
CA GLN A 27 8.47 3.06 -0.18
C GLN A 27 9.81 2.49 0.33
N SER A 28 10.45 3.14 1.30
CA SER A 28 11.69 2.64 1.91
C SER A 28 11.47 1.27 2.55
N TRP A 29 10.39 1.11 3.31
CA TRP A 29 10.06 -0.17 3.91
C TRP A 29 9.84 -1.26 2.85
N ALA A 30 9.12 -0.96 1.76
CA ALA A 30 8.91 -1.93 0.70
C ALA A 30 10.24 -2.37 0.07
N ASP A 31 11.13 -1.41 -0.22
CA ASP A 31 12.47 -1.66 -0.76
C ASP A 31 13.32 -2.54 0.19
N GLU A 32 13.37 -2.21 1.47
CA GLU A 32 14.10 -2.96 2.51
C GLU A 32 13.64 -4.43 2.61
N HIS A 33 12.36 -4.70 2.30
CA HIS A 33 11.76 -6.02 2.34
C HIS A 33 11.71 -6.74 0.98
N GLY A 34 12.27 -6.13 -0.08
CA GLY A 34 12.27 -6.68 -1.45
C GLY A 34 10.91 -6.66 -2.14
N TRP A 35 9.99 -5.82 -1.66
CA TRP A 35 8.67 -5.59 -2.24
C TRP A 35 8.75 -4.41 -3.21
N LEU A 36 7.79 -4.32 -4.12
CA LEU A 36 7.71 -3.23 -5.08
C LEU A 36 6.51 -2.35 -4.79
N THR A 37 6.68 -1.04 -4.93
CA THR A 37 5.55 -0.11 -4.91
C THR A 37 5.06 0.17 -6.33
N THR A 38 3.75 0.19 -6.53
CA THR A 38 3.11 0.41 -7.83
C THR A 38 1.95 1.39 -7.70
N ARG A 39 1.53 2.03 -8.80
CA ARG A 39 0.35 2.91 -8.84
C ARG A 39 -0.94 2.19 -9.22
N ASP A 40 -0.82 0.97 -9.73
CA ASP A 40 -1.91 0.12 -10.20
C ASP A 40 -1.77 -1.30 -9.65
N ILE A 41 -2.87 -2.08 -9.69
CA ILE A 41 -2.81 -3.50 -9.37
C ILE A 41 -2.04 -4.22 -10.48
N PRO A 42 -0.91 -4.87 -10.17
CA PRO A 42 -0.12 -5.58 -11.15
C PRO A 42 -0.88 -6.82 -11.64
N ALA A 43 -0.65 -7.19 -12.91
CA ALA A 43 -1.28 -8.38 -13.51
C ALA A 43 -0.78 -9.71 -12.93
N ALA A 44 0.38 -9.71 -12.26
CA ALA A 44 0.98 -10.86 -11.61
C ALA A 44 1.70 -10.44 -10.32
N GLY A 45 1.79 -11.37 -9.37
CA GLY A 45 2.32 -11.13 -8.04
C GLY A 45 1.23 -10.98 -6.99
N ASP A 46 1.66 -10.77 -5.74
CA ASP A 46 0.76 -10.68 -4.59
C ASP A 46 0.69 -9.22 -4.11
N VAL A 47 -0.50 -8.64 -4.12
CA VAL A 47 -0.72 -7.29 -3.59
C VAL A 47 -1.12 -7.42 -2.13
N TRP A 48 -0.24 -6.95 -1.25
CA TRP A 48 -0.50 -7.04 0.17
C TRP A 48 -1.49 -6.00 0.67
N GLY A 49 -1.41 -4.78 0.13
CA GLY A 49 -2.22 -3.66 0.56
C GLY A 49 -2.12 -2.47 -0.37
N ALA A 50 -3.08 -1.57 -0.23
CA ALA A 50 -3.08 -0.27 -0.88
C ALA A 50 -2.97 0.86 0.15
N VAL A 51 -2.16 1.85 -0.14
CA VAL A 51 -2.03 3.09 0.60
C VAL A 51 -2.55 4.23 -0.27
N ALA A 52 -3.56 4.93 0.22
CA ALA A 52 -4.17 6.05 -0.47
C ALA A 52 -3.95 7.35 0.29
N THR A 53 -3.81 8.49 -0.41
CA THR A 53 -3.86 9.80 0.25
C THR A 53 -5.28 10.09 0.76
N GLU A 54 -5.41 11.01 1.73
CA GLU A 54 -6.72 11.36 2.30
C GLU A 54 -7.63 11.97 1.24
N GLU A 55 -7.06 12.78 0.35
CA GLU A 55 -7.76 13.41 -0.76
C GLU A 55 -8.43 12.36 -1.66
N VAL A 56 -7.72 11.27 -1.96
CA VAL A 56 -8.30 10.18 -2.75
C VAL A 56 -9.42 9.47 -1.99
N LEU A 57 -9.25 9.26 -0.68
CA LEU A 57 -10.26 8.63 0.17
C LEU A 57 -11.52 9.51 0.35
N ASP A 58 -11.34 10.83 0.35
CA ASP A 58 -12.41 11.84 0.39
C ASP A 58 -13.06 12.09 -0.97
N GLY A 59 -12.61 11.40 -2.02
CA GLY A 59 -13.18 11.47 -3.36
C GLY A 59 -12.61 12.59 -4.24
N MET A 60 -11.61 13.34 -3.78
CA MET A 60 -10.81 14.27 -4.59
C MET A 60 -9.76 13.49 -5.38
N CYS A 61 -10.23 12.68 -6.32
CA CYS A 61 -9.38 11.80 -7.13
C CYS A 61 -9.72 11.88 -8.62
N SER A 62 -8.74 11.54 -9.44
CA SER A 62 -8.96 11.29 -10.86
C SER A 62 -9.77 10.01 -11.09
N PRO A 63 -10.42 9.85 -12.26
CA PRO A 63 -11.12 8.61 -12.61
C PRO A 63 -10.22 7.36 -12.53
N THR A 64 -8.93 7.51 -12.84
CA THR A 64 -7.94 6.43 -12.75
C THR A 64 -7.73 6.01 -11.31
N GLU A 65 -7.50 6.95 -10.39
CA GLU A 65 -7.32 6.66 -8.96
C GLU A 65 -8.59 6.06 -8.34
N ALA A 66 -9.76 6.60 -8.68
CA ALA A 66 -11.04 6.04 -8.26
C ALA A 66 -11.20 4.58 -8.70
N LYS A 67 -10.81 4.27 -9.95
CA LYS A 67 -10.81 2.91 -10.47
C LYS A 67 -9.86 1.99 -9.70
N VAL A 68 -8.63 2.43 -9.42
CA VAL A 68 -7.67 1.63 -8.64
C VAL A 68 -8.21 1.32 -7.24
N ILE A 69 -8.78 2.31 -6.55
CA ILE A 69 -9.41 2.09 -5.24
C ILE A 69 -10.57 1.09 -5.32
N TYR A 70 -11.40 1.22 -6.36
CA TYR A 70 -12.48 0.27 -6.61
C TYR A 70 -11.94 -1.15 -6.81
N ASP A 71 -10.95 -1.33 -7.69
CA ASP A 71 -10.38 -2.64 -8.01
C ASP A 71 -9.70 -3.27 -6.78
N VAL A 72 -8.99 -2.48 -5.97
CA VAL A 72 -8.35 -2.92 -4.72
C VAL A 72 -9.40 -3.46 -3.75
N ARG A 73 -10.49 -2.70 -3.57
CA ARG A 73 -11.60 -3.11 -2.69
C ARG A 73 -12.33 -4.33 -3.23
N ALA A 74 -12.56 -4.39 -4.54
CA ALA A 74 -13.21 -5.53 -5.19
C ALA A 74 -12.38 -6.81 -5.07
N ALA A 75 -11.05 -6.69 -5.05
CA ALA A 75 -10.12 -7.80 -4.81
C ALA A 75 -9.97 -8.17 -3.32
N GLY A 76 -10.64 -7.49 -2.40
CA GLY A 76 -10.54 -7.72 -0.95
C GLY A 76 -9.20 -7.28 -0.34
N ILE A 77 -8.41 -6.48 -1.07
CA ILE A 77 -7.12 -5.97 -0.61
C ILE A 77 -7.38 -4.82 0.38
N PRO A 78 -6.71 -4.80 1.55
CA PRO A 78 -6.87 -3.72 2.50
C PRO A 78 -6.37 -2.40 1.92
N CYS A 79 -7.21 -1.36 1.99
CA CYS A 79 -6.87 -0.01 1.56
C CYS A 79 -6.88 0.92 2.78
N VAL A 80 -5.74 1.55 3.07
CA VAL A 80 -5.56 2.43 4.23
C VAL A 80 -5.10 3.83 3.82
N SER A 81 -5.36 4.82 4.68
CA SER A 81 -4.79 6.16 4.53
C SER A 81 -3.27 6.13 4.70
N VAL A 82 -2.57 7.00 3.96
CA VAL A 82 -1.13 7.23 4.08
C VAL A 82 -0.70 7.53 5.52
N HIS A 83 -1.55 8.18 6.32
CA HIS A 83 -1.26 8.44 7.74
C HIS A 83 -1.35 7.20 8.62
N ARG A 84 -2.11 6.18 8.20
CA ARG A 84 -2.21 4.89 8.90
C ARG A 84 -1.25 3.83 8.37
N ALA A 85 -0.67 4.04 7.20
CA ALA A 85 0.23 3.10 6.56
C ALA A 85 1.42 2.70 7.45
N PRO A 86 2.11 3.61 8.17
CA PRO A 86 3.20 3.22 9.07
C PRO A 86 2.77 2.25 10.18
N ALA A 87 1.58 2.45 10.76
CA ALA A 87 1.05 1.55 11.79
C ALA A 87 0.71 0.17 11.21
N MET A 88 0.16 0.13 9.99
CA MET A 88 -0.13 -1.11 9.28
C MET A 88 1.16 -1.89 8.96
N LEU A 89 2.21 -1.21 8.50
CA LEU A 89 3.52 -1.79 8.25
C LEU A 89 4.17 -2.30 9.56
N ALA A 90 4.10 -1.53 10.64
CA ALA A 90 4.58 -1.97 11.95
C ALA A 90 3.88 -3.26 12.43
N SER A 91 2.59 -3.41 12.11
CA SER A 91 1.80 -4.60 12.46
C SER A 91 2.29 -5.88 11.77
N LEU A 92 2.89 -5.77 10.57
CA LEU A 92 3.44 -6.93 9.85
C LEU A 92 4.59 -7.60 10.61
N PHE A 93 5.37 -6.82 11.36
CA PHE A 93 6.47 -7.35 12.16
C PHE A 93 6.00 -8.16 13.36
N LEU A 94 4.86 -7.79 13.96
CA LEU A 94 4.32 -8.55 15.09
C LEU A 94 3.80 -9.93 14.68
N THR A 95 3.22 -10.04 13.48
CA THR A 95 2.64 -11.29 12.99
C THR A 95 3.71 -12.32 12.58
N ALA A 96 4.88 -11.87 12.13
CA ALA A 96 5.99 -12.77 11.78
C ALA A 96 6.67 -13.43 12.99
N ALA A 97 6.50 -12.88 14.20
CA ALA A 97 7.06 -13.43 15.44
C ALA A 97 6.19 -14.53 16.09
N VAL A 98 4.99 -14.79 15.55
CA VAL A 98 4.07 -15.84 15.99
C VAL A 98 3.97 -16.90 14.88
N GLN A 99 4.96 -17.79 14.81
CA GLN A 99 4.78 -19.11 14.21
C GLN A 99 5.09 -20.14 15.32
N PRO A 100 4.11 -20.91 15.82
CA PRO A 100 4.40 -21.99 16.75
C PRO A 100 5.12 -23.12 16.02
N ALA A 101 6.12 -23.71 16.71
CA ALA A 101 6.90 -24.87 16.29
C ALA A 101 6.05 -26.14 16.15
#